data_AF-A0A382S2T2-F1
#
_entry.id   AF-A0A382S2T2-F1
#
_cell.length_a   1.000
_cell.length_b   1.000
_cell.length_c   1.000
_cell.angle_alpha   90.00
_cell.angle_beta   90.00
_cell.angle_gamma   90.00
#
_symmetry.space_group_name_H-M   'P 1'
#
loop_
_entity.id
_entity.type
_entity.pdbx_description
1 polymer ?
#
loop_
_entity_poly.entity_id
_entity_poly.type
_entity_poly.pdbx_seq_one_letter_code
_entity_poly.pdbx_strand_id
1 'polypeptide(L)' 'MNLDQFLIKIPKAELHVHLTGSVFPKTLEDLSKKNSIRLPKYQKIEDLYDR' A
#
# COMPACT_ATOMS: atom_id res chain seq x y z
N MET A 1 -12.21 -22.19 15.03
CA MET A 1 -11.85 -21.31 13.90
C MET A 1 -12.96 -20.29 13.74
N ASN A 2 -12.67 -18.99 13.76
CA ASN A 2 -13.69 -17.96 13.51
C ASN A 2 -13.78 -17.66 12.01
N LEU A 3 -14.75 -16.83 11.61
CA LEU A 3 -14.99 -16.48 10.22
C LEU A 3 -13.76 -15.81 9.57
N ASP A 4 -13.08 -14.90 10.27
CA ASP A 4 -11.89 -14.21 9.74
C ASP A 4 -10.74 -15.18 9.42
N GLN A 5 -10.50 -16.13 10.33
CA GLN A 5 -9.48 -17.17 10.12
C GLN A 5 -9.84 -18.10 8.96
N PHE A 6 -11.12 -18.35 8.73
CA PHE A 6 -11.58 -19.10 7.56
C PHE A 6 -11.33 -18.30 6.27
N LEU A 7 -11.73 -17.02 6.23
CA LEU A 7 -11.58 -16.15 5.06
C LEU A 7 -10.10 -15.99 4.63
N ILE A 8 -9.18 -15.82 5.57
CA ILE A 8 -7.75 -15.69 5.27
C ILE A 8 -7.19 -16.96 4.60
N LYS A 9 -7.60 -18.14 5.07
CA LYS A 9 -7.07 -19.43 4.61
C LYS A 9 -7.57 -19.88 3.23
N ILE A 10 -8.67 -19.32 2.74
CA ILE A 10 -9.16 -19.65 1.39
C ILE A 10 -8.11 -19.24 0.34
N PRO A 11 -7.70 -20.13 -0.59
CA PRO A 11 -6.91 -19.73 -1.75
C PRO A 11 -7.73 -18.81 -2.66
N LYS A 12 -7.15 -17.69 -3.09
CA LYS A 12 -7.85 -16.65 -3.88
C LYS A 12 -7.03 -16.31 -5.13
N ALA A 13 -7.73 -15.96 -6.20
CA ALA A 13 -7.15 -15.29 -7.34
C ALA A 13 -7.63 -13.83 -7.35
N GLU A 14 -6.72 -12.88 -7.55
CA GLU A 14 -7.05 -11.47 -7.77
C GLU A 14 -6.99 -11.19 -9.27
N LEU A 15 -8.15 -10.91 -9.86
CA LEU A 15 -8.27 -10.77 -11.32
C LEU A 15 -8.01 -9.35 -11.82
N HIS A 16 -8.05 -8.37 -10.91
CA HIS A 16 -7.89 -6.97 -11.27
C HIS A 16 -7.33 -6.18 -10.08
N VAL A 17 -6.07 -5.77 -10.21
CA VAL A 17 -5.41 -4.83 -9.32
C VAL A 17 -4.45 -3.97 -10.13
N HIS A 18 -4.42 -2.68 -9.84
CA HIS A 18 -3.39 -1.80 -10.39
C HIS A 18 -2.16 -1.90 -9.51
N LEU A 19 -1.04 -2.35 -10.07
CA LEU A 19 0.23 -2.43 -9.34
C LEU A 19 0.65 -1.09 -8.72
N THR A 20 0.43 0.01 -9.44
CA THR A 20 0.70 1.36 -8.92
C THR A 20 -0.27 1.79 -7.83
N GLY A 21 -1.49 1.25 -7.82
CA GLY A 21 -2.48 1.48 -6.77
C GLY A 21 -2.26 0.63 -5.52
N SER A 22 -1.36 -0.35 -5.54
CA SER A 22 -1.05 -1.23 -4.41
C SER A 22 0.29 -0.92 -3.73
N VAL A 23 0.95 0.18 -4.11
CA VAL A 23 2.19 0.62 -3.46
C VAL A 23 1.89 1.13 -2.06
N PHE A 24 2.49 0.56 -1.02
CA PHE A 24 2.36 1.07 0.34
C PHE A 24 3.00 2.47 0.50
N PRO A 25 2.45 3.35 1.35
CA PRO A 25 2.99 4.69 1.59
C PRO A 25 4.47 4.66 1.98
N LYS A 26 4.86 3.72 2.85
CA LYS A 26 6.25 3.56 3.27
C LYS A 26 7.19 3.21 2.10
N THR A 27 6.74 2.32 1.21
CA THR A 27 7.48 1.97 0.00
C THR A 27 7.65 3.17 -0.93
N LEU A 28 6.60 4.00 -1.07
CA LEU A 28 6.68 5.24 -1.83
C LEU A 28 7.74 6.19 -1.23
N GLU A 29 7.78 6.32 0.10
CA GLU A 29 8.80 7.12 0.80
C GLU A 29 10.22 6.65 0.50
N ASP A 30 10.47 5.34 0.62
CA ASP A 30 11.79 4.77 0.42
C ASP A 30 12.24 4.90 -1.05
N LEU A 31 11.32 4.70 -1.99
CA LEU A 31 11.56 4.95 -3.41
C LEU A 31 11.83 6.42 -3.71
N SER A 32 11.13 7.35 -3.05
CA SER A 32 11.37 8.78 -3.23
C SER A 32 12.79 9.18 -2.79
N LYS A 33 13.26 8.65 -1.65
CA LYS A 33 14.62 8.85 -1.14
C LYS A 33 15.66 8.27 -2.08
N LYS A 34 15.46 7.01 -2.51
CA LYS A 34 16.36 6.32 -3.46
C LYS A 34 16.54 7.10 -4.76
N ASN A 35 15.49 7.75 -5.25
CA ASN A 35 15.50 8.46 -6.52
C ASN A 35 15.66 9.98 -6.37
N SER A 36 15.93 10.48 -5.16
CA SER A 36 16.04 11.92 -4.86
C SER A 36 14.82 12.75 -5.31
N ILE A 37 13.62 12.16 -5.21
CA ILE A 37 12.35 12.81 -5.55
C ILE A 37 11.73 13.43 -4.31
N ARG A 38 11.35 14.72 -4.41
CA ARG A 38 10.63 15.42 -3.34
C ARG A 38 9.14 15.06 -3.38
N LEU A 39 8.65 14.48 -2.29
CA LEU A 39 7.21 14.23 -2.10
C LEU A 39 6.45 15.52 -1.73
N PRO A 40 5.11 15.55 -1.92
CA PRO A 40 4.23 16.59 -1.38
C PRO A 40 4.41 16.75 0.15
N LYS A 41 3.91 17.86 0.72
CA LYS A 41 3.97 18.05 2.18
C LYS A 41 3.01 17.05 2.87
N TYR A 42 3.50 16.40 3.92
CA TYR A 42 2.75 15.50 4.79
C TYR A 42 3.26 15.63 6.24
N GLN A 43 2.45 15.23 7.22
CA GLN A 43 2.90 15.10 8.62
C GLN A 43 3.34 13.67 8.91
N LYS A 44 2.62 12.71 8.38
CA LYS A 44 2.93 11.27 8.36
C LYS A 44 2.83 10.74 6.94
N ILE A 45 3.57 9.69 6.61
CA ILE A 45 3.63 9.22 5.22
C ILE A 45 2.27 8.71 4.71
N GLU A 46 1.44 8.21 5.62
CA GLU A 46 0.08 7.75 5.38
C GLU A 46 -0.84 8.87 4.89
N ASP A 47 -0.58 10.13 5.27
CA ASP A 47 -1.38 11.29 4.84
C ASP A 47 -1.38 11.48 3.31
N LEU A 48 -0.40 10.91 2.59
CA LEU A 48 -0.35 10.96 1.12
C LEU A 48 -1.43 10.09 0.46
N TYR A 49 -2.06 9.19 1.22
CA TYR A 49 -3.03 8.21 0.74
C TYR A 49 -4.42 8.45 1.34
N ASP A 50 -4.52 9.23 2.41
CA ASP A 50 -5.78 9.69 2.96
C ASP A 50 -6.47 10.62 1.95
N ARG A 51 -7.72 10.27 1.61
CA ARG A 51 -8.59 11.07 0.73
C ARG A 51 -9.57 11.90 1.55
#